data_AF-A0A0L6CEX1-F1
#
_entry.id   AF-A0A0L6CEX1-F1
#
_cell.length_a   1.000
_cell.length_b   1.000
_cell.length_c   1.000
_cell.angle_alpha   90.00
_cell.angle_beta   90.00
_cell.angle_gamma   90.00
#
_symmetry.space_group_name_H-M   'P 1'
#
loop_
_entity.id
_entity.type
_entity.pdbx_description
1 polymer ?
#
loop_
_entity_poly.entity_id
_entity_poly.type
_entity_poly.pdbx_seq_one_letter_code
_entity_poly.pdbx_strand_id
1 'polypeptide(L)'
;MWEGAEIVGHVAISVGSFRNMFLRKQPCVWSLVTWVDGTQEGPDEDYPPWTTALELINGHIVVERDGTSTAYRIEWVPQASRSAAWEQYGMHKFSP
;
A
#
# COMPACT_ATOMS: atom_id res chain seq x y z
N MET A 1 7.72 -8.90 20.72
CA MET A 1 7.26 -7.51 20.90
C MET A 1 8.50 -6.66 21.00
N TRP A 2 8.72 -5.75 20.06
CA TRP A 2 9.83 -4.81 20.14
C TRP A 2 9.24 -3.49 20.63
N GLU A 3 9.61 -3.10 21.85
CA GLU A 3 9.30 -1.78 22.38
C GLU A 3 10.11 -0.73 21.60
N GLY A 4 9.46 0.30 21.06
CA GLY A 4 10.12 1.47 20.47
C GLY A 4 10.09 1.64 18.95
N ALA A 5 9.39 0.80 18.19
CA ALA A 5 9.14 1.07 16.78
C ALA A 5 8.00 2.10 16.62
N GLU A 6 8.28 3.22 15.96
CA GLU A 6 7.30 4.26 15.65
C GLU A 6 6.54 3.92 14.36
N ILE A 7 5.21 4.01 14.40
CA ILE A 7 4.39 3.92 13.19
C ILE A 7 4.51 5.26 12.47
N VAL A 8 5.10 5.24 11.27
CA VAL A 8 5.28 6.44 10.43
C VAL A 8 4.23 6.56 9.33
N GLY A 9 3.44 5.51 9.10
CA GLY A 9 2.37 5.51 8.11
C GLY A 9 1.59 4.20 8.05
N HIS A 10 0.64 4.14 7.14
CA HIS A 10 -0.23 3.00 6.86
C HIS A 10 -0.17 2.68 5.37
N VAL A 11 -0.22 1.39 5.04
CA VAL A 11 -0.39 0.93 3.65
C VAL A 11 -1.76 0.30 3.49
N ALA A 12 -2.55 0.83 2.56
CA ALA A 12 -3.77 0.17 2.11
C ALA A 12 -3.46 -0.65 0.85
N ILE A 13 -4.06 -1.84 0.76
CA ILE A 13 -3.87 -2.74 -0.39
C ILE A 13 -5.24 -3.20 -0.87
N SER A 14 -5.45 -3.13 -2.18
CA SER A 14 -6.64 -3.64 -2.84
C SER A 14 -6.26 -4.51 -4.04
N VAL A 15 -6.92 -5.66 -4.18
CA VAL A 15 -6.74 -6.54 -5.34
C VAL A 15 -7.91 -6.36 -6.27
N GLY A 16 -7.63 -6.08 -7.53
CA GLY A 16 -8.64 -5.85 -8.55
C GLY A 16 -8.21 -6.36 -9.92
N SER A 17 -8.89 -5.85 -10.92
CA SER A 17 -8.55 -6.09 -12.32
C SER A 17 -8.93 -4.89 -13.15
N PHE A 18 -8.12 -4.58 -14.15
CA PHE A 18 -8.43 -3.55 -15.15
C PHE A 18 -8.30 -4.13 -16.55
N ARG A 19 -8.69 -3.35 -17.55
CA ARG A 19 -8.42 -3.67 -18.96
C ARG A 19 -7.20 -2.88 -19.41
N ASN A 20 -6.17 -3.59 -19.87
CA ASN A 20 -4.99 -2.94 -20.44
C ASN A 20 -5.31 -2.26 -21.78
N MET A 21 -4.32 -1.62 -22.40
CA MET A 21 -4.47 -0.95 -23.71
C MET A 21 -4.95 -1.86 -24.84
N PHE A 22 -4.87 -3.19 -24.68
CA PHE A 22 -5.38 -4.19 -25.62
C PHE A 22 -6.76 -4.75 -25.22
N LEU A 23 -7.48 -4.07 -24.31
CA LEU A 23 -8.76 -4.46 -23.75
C LEU A 23 -8.77 -5.81 -23.04
N ARG A 24 -7.60 -6.39 -22.74
CA ARG A 24 -7.49 -7.65 -22.02
C ARG A 24 -7.61 -7.39 -20.53
N LYS A 25 -8.49 -8.13 -19.87
CA LYS A 25 -8.63 -8.09 -18.42
C LYS A 25 -7.36 -8.68 -17.80
N GLN A 26 -6.71 -7.93 -16.93
CA GLN A 26 -5.55 -8.40 -16.18
C GLN A 26 -5.68 -8.03 -14.70
N PRO A 27 -5.15 -8.87 -13.79
CA PRO A 27 -5.11 -8.56 -12.37
C PRO A 27 -4.22 -7.33 -12.10
N CYS A 28 -4.54 -6.61 -11.04
CA CYS A 28 -3.78 -5.46 -10.53
C CYS A 28 -3.84 -5.49 -9.01
N VAL A 29 -2.71 -5.24 -8.36
CA VAL A 29 -2.67 -4.95 -6.93
C VAL A 29 -2.43 -3.45 -6.81
N TRP A 30 -3.34 -2.76 -6.14
CA TRP A 30 -3.18 -1.35 -5.82
C TRP A 30 -2.59 -1.25 -4.42
N SER A 31 -1.62 -0.35 -4.23
CA SER A 31 -1.13 0.03 -2.90
C SER A 31 -1.17 1.55 -2.72
N LEU A 32 -1.42 2.00 -1.50
CA LEU A 32 -1.48 3.42 -1.15
C LEU A 32 -0.83 3.61 0.21
N VAL A 33 0.23 4.40 0.27
CA VAL A 33 0.88 4.79 1.52
C VAL A 33 0.29 6.10 2.01
N THR A 34 -0.20 6.12 3.25
CA THR A 34 -0.64 7.31 3.97
C THR A 34 0.25 7.52 5.18
N TRP A 35 0.96 8.64 5.22
CA TRP A 35 1.87 8.99 6.30
C TRP A 35 1.12 9.57 7.51
N VAL A 36 1.76 9.57 8.68
CA VAL A 36 1.16 10.11 9.91
C VAL A 36 0.89 11.62 9.87
N ASP A 37 1.58 12.35 9.00
CA ASP A 37 1.33 13.77 8.72
C ASP A 37 0.08 13.99 7.83
N GLY A 38 -0.57 12.91 7.39
CA GLY A 38 -1.75 12.93 6.53
C GLY A 38 -1.43 13.02 5.04
N THR A 39 -0.16 13.18 4.66
CA THR A 39 0.24 13.14 3.25
C THR A 39 0.10 11.72 2.71
N GLN A 40 -0.24 11.63 1.43
CA GLN A 40 -0.41 10.36 0.72
C GLN A 40 0.54 10.31 -0.46
N GLU A 41 1.13 9.14 -0.66
CA GLU A 41 1.74 8.85 -1.95
C GLU A 41 0.67 8.71 -3.03
N GLY A 42 1.06 8.81 -4.30
CA GLY A 42 0.19 8.40 -5.39
C GLY A 42 -0.16 6.91 -5.24
N PRO A 43 -1.36 6.47 -5.65
CA PRO A 43 -1.67 5.05 -5.69
C PRO A 43 -0.69 4.35 -6.65
N ASP A 44 -0.03 3.30 -6.15
CA ASP A 44 0.89 2.47 -6.91
C ASP A 44 0.15 1.26 -7.48
N GLU A 45 0.43 0.95 -8.73
CA GLU A 45 -0.14 -0.18 -9.46
C GLU A 45 0.92 -1.26 -9.63
N ASP A 46 0.69 -2.43 -9.04
CA ASP A 46 1.56 -3.58 -9.18
C ASP A 46 0.93 -4.63 -10.12
N TYR A 47 1.78 -5.19 -10.98
CA TYR A 47 1.47 -6.12 -12.07
C TYR A 47 2.51 -7.24 -12.06
N PRO A 48 2.29 -8.40 -12.73
CA PRO A 48 3.33 -9.42 -12.84
C PRO A 48 4.67 -8.80 -13.28
N PRO A 49 5.77 -9.01 -12.54
CA PRO A 49 6.01 -10.10 -11.59
C PRO A 49 5.59 -9.88 -10.11
N TRP A 50 4.82 -8.84 -9.80
CA TRP A 50 4.28 -8.53 -8.46
C TRP A 50 5.33 -8.04 -7.47
N THR A 51 6.19 -7.13 -7.90
CA THR A 51 7.37 -6.70 -7.11
C THR A 51 6.92 -6.12 -5.77
N THR A 52 6.05 -5.12 -5.77
CA THR A 52 5.56 -4.45 -4.55
C THR A 52 4.79 -5.41 -3.65
N ALA A 53 3.93 -6.27 -4.23
CA ALA A 53 3.21 -7.27 -3.45
C ALA A 53 4.15 -8.28 -2.78
N LEU A 54 5.25 -8.68 -3.45
CA LEU A 54 6.26 -9.56 -2.87
C LEU A 54 7.03 -8.87 -1.73
N GLU A 55 7.37 -7.59 -1.85
CA GLU A 55 7.96 -6.81 -0.75
C GLU A 55 7.03 -6.83 0.48
N LEU A 56 5.75 -6.50 0.29
CA LEU A 56 4.73 -6.45 1.33
C LEU A 56 4.56 -7.81 2.03
N ILE A 57 4.51 -8.90 1.26
CA ILE A 57 4.46 -10.27 1.80
C ILE A 57 5.71 -10.59 2.62
N ASN A 58 6.87 -10.09 2.20
CA ASN A 58 8.14 -10.23 2.91
C ASN A 58 8.30 -9.23 4.08
N GLY A 59 7.25 -8.48 4.42
CA GLY A 59 7.23 -7.61 5.59
C GLY A 59 7.98 -6.30 5.43
N HIS A 60 8.15 -5.81 4.21
CA HIS A 60 8.69 -4.47 3.96
C HIS A 60 8.04 -3.80 2.74
N ILE A 61 8.35 -2.53 2.52
CA ILE A 61 8.05 -1.81 1.30
C ILE A 61 9.16 -0.79 1.05
N VAL A 62 9.56 -0.61 -0.20
CA VAL A 62 10.44 0.49 -0.59
C VAL A 62 9.60 1.64 -1.14
N VAL A 63 9.74 2.82 -0.56
CA VAL A 63 9.03 4.03 -1.01
C VAL A 63 10.05 5.06 -1.48
N GLU A 64 9.85 5.60 -2.68
CA GLU A 64 10.60 6.74 -3.18
C GLU A 64 9.87 8.04 -2.80
N ARG A 65 10.49 8.85 -1.95
CA ARG A 65 9.96 10.13 -1.50
C ARG A 65 11.08 11.17 -1.50
N ASP A 66 10.81 12.35 -2.05
CA ASP A 66 11.78 13.46 -2.14
C ASP A 66 13.12 13.06 -2.80
N GLY A 67 13.06 12.18 -3.81
CA GLY A 67 14.23 11.65 -4.52
C GLY A 67 15.06 10.65 -3.73
N THR A 68 14.56 10.18 -2.58
CA THR A 68 15.22 9.17 -1.74
C THR A 68 14.38 7.91 -1.68
N SER A 69 15.02 6.77 -1.97
CA SER A 69 14.43 5.44 -1.82
C SER A 69 14.69 4.92 -0.41
N THR A 70 13.62 4.71 0.37
CA THR A 70 13.70 4.26 1.76
C THR A 70 12.90 2.98 1.95
N ALA A 71 13.51 1.98 2.60
CA ALA A 71 12.84 0.74 2.97
C ALA A 71 12.19 0.88 4.35
N TYR A 72 10.89 0.56 4.42
CA TYR A 72 10.10 0.54 5.65
C TYR A 72 9.71 -0.89 5.98
N ARG A 73 9.69 -1.21 7.28
CA ARG A 73 9.13 -2.46 7.77
C ARG A 73 7.61 -2.38 7.75
N ILE A 74 6.97 -3.48 7.40
CA ILE A 74 5.52 -3.63 7.39
C ILE A 74 5.09 -4.60 8.49
N GLU A 75 4.04 -4.21 9.20
CA GLU A 75 3.32 -5.09 10.11
C GLU A 75 1.86 -5.16 9.68
N TRP A 76 1.37 -6.38 9.45
CA TRP A 76 0.00 -6.61 9.04
C TRP A 76 -0.96 -6.26 10.16
N VAL A 77 -1.96 -5.44 9.85
CA VAL A 77 -3.03 -5.10 10.79
C VAL A 77 -3.74 -6.39 11.24
N PRO A 78 -3.96 -6.60 12.56
CA PRO A 78 -4.72 -7.73 13.06
C PRO A 78 -6.11 -7.78 12.43
N GLN A 79 -6.61 -8.99 12.14
CA GLN A 79 -7.89 -9.18 11.47
C GLN A 79 -9.06 -8.44 12.16
N ALA A 80 -9.06 -8.40 13.50
CA ALA A 80 -10.10 -7.71 14.28
C ALA A 80 -10.12 -6.18 14.07
N SER A 81 -8.99 -5.58 13.72
CA SER A 81 -8.84 -4.14 13.49
C SER A 81 -8.98 -3.74 12.02
N ARG A 82 -9.09 -4.73 11.11
CA ARG A 82 -9.07 -4.50 9.66
C ARG A 82 -10.14 -3.51 9.19
N SER A 83 -11.39 -3.67 9.64
CA SER A 83 -12.49 -2.81 9.17
C SER A 83 -12.30 -1.35 9.59
N ALA A 84 -11.91 -1.11 10.85
CA ALA A 84 -11.65 0.23 11.35
C ALA A 84 -10.44 0.87 10.64
N ALA A 85 -9.36 0.11 10.47
CA ALA A 85 -8.19 0.58 9.72
C ALA A 85 -8.53 0.90 8.26
N TRP A 86 -9.39 0.10 7.62
CA TRP A 86 -9.84 0.35 6.25
C TRP A 86 -10.75 1.58 6.13
N GLU A 87 -11.61 1.84 7.11
CA GLU A 87 -12.44 3.05 7.13
C GLU A 87 -11.60 4.33 7.26
N GLN A 88 -10.51 4.26 8.00
CA GLN A 88 -9.66 5.42 8.28
C GLN A 88 -8.56 5.64 7.23
N TYR A 89 -7.94 4.57 6.75
CA TYR A 89 -6.73 4.62 5.92
C TYR A 89 -6.89 3.89 4.58
N GLY A 90 -8.08 3.40 4.27
CA GLY A 90 -8.34 2.64 3.04
C GLY A 90 -8.25 3.49 1.78
N MET A 91 -8.30 2.80 0.64
CA MET A 91 -8.43 3.46 -0.66
C MET A 91 -9.86 3.93 -0.85
N HIS A 92 -10.11 5.19 -0.56
CA HIS A 92 -11.38 5.86 -0.84
C HIS A 92 -11.28 6.59 -2.17
N LYS A 93 -12.42 6.80 -2.83
CA LYS A 93 -12.47 7.54 -4.10
C LYS A 93 -11.77 8.88 -3.91
N PHE A 94 -10.69 9.12 -4.68
CA PHE A 94 -10.22 10.47 -4.94
C PHE A 94 -11.33 11.21 -5.68
N SER A 95 -11.96 12.18 -5.02
CA SER A 95 -12.70 13.20 -5.74
C SER A 95 -11.67 14.13 -6.37
N PRO A 96 -11.63 14.26 -7.70
CA PRO A 96 -10.77 15.25 -8.37
C PRO A 96 -11.15 16.68 -7.99
#